data_AF-A0A927XTD9-F1
#
_entry.id   AF-A0A927XTD9-F1
#
_cell.length_a   1.000
_cell.length_b   1.000
_cell.length_c   1.000
_cell.angle_alpha   90.00
_cell.angle_beta   90.00
_cell.angle_gamma   90.00
#
_symmetry.space_group_name_H-M   'P 1'
#
loop_
_entity.id
_entity.type
_entity.pdbx_description
1 polymer ?
#
loop_
_entity_poly.entity_id
_entity_poly.type
_entity_poly.pdbx_seq_one_letter_code
_entity_poly.pdbx_strand_id
1 'polypeptide(L)'
;MFRRILALMTILLMLPAASLAEERPPYEVFTFSGSLPRRLMEPLSDLIPDESRILSGAAILHNGSHYGTAPDYLDAYTAMVLADTAEGLRLYAAAQVEGLPWQVNDYTRFLRQTKNVSVSLYQPTAYRIPVFSVDYAALGGIVSDLFVFWGNQLWCVYAHIDEVRGTNIKNDHGSVSITDASGQKGYASRNPFYLDYMDDLSSFPTTYTAAEALAIAHESAFAADVAANRVYSGGANLRSEPTSKSESLGVYACTVPMNFTGKTMPGTSRPWYQVRIGDTLGWMSSEYVDTAPYLGVDVVPLGRTLEGCLLYAMPDDTQHLLQLAPGTTFHILTEYKDMYHICIPRSDISWAADADGLYGYIPKDGVLTGYSPSALDALENH
;
A
#
# COMPACT_ATOMS: atom_id res chain seq x y z
N MET A 1 -13.40 11.61 -63.93
CA MET A 1 -12.78 12.13 -62.70
C MET A 1 -13.53 11.66 -61.45
N PHE A 2 -14.84 11.88 -61.36
CA PHE A 2 -15.69 11.51 -60.22
C PHE A 2 -15.64 10.02 -59.81
N ARG A 3 -15.65 9.09 -60.77
CA ARG A 3 -15.60 7.64 -60.48
C ARG A 3 -14.26 7.16 -59.89
N ARG A 4 -13.15 7.88 -60.14
CA ARG A 4 -11.84 7.55 -59.56
C ARG A 4 -11.69 8.07 -58.13
N ILE A 5 -12.36 9.18 -57.81
CA ILE A 5 -12.38 9.77 -56.45
C ILE A 5 -13.24 8.90 -55.52
N LEU A 6 -14.38 8.39 -56.00
CA LEU A 6 -15.26 7.53 -55.21
C LEU A 6 -14.62 6.15 -54.89
N ALA A 7 -13.88 5.58 -55.85
CA ALA A 7 -13.13 4.34 -55.63
C ALA A 7 -11.98 4.52 -54.62
N LEU A 8 -11.28 5.66 -54.65
CA LEU A 8 -10.21 5.96 -53.68
C LEU A 8 -10.77 6.15 -52.26
N MET A 9 -11.91 6.84 -52.10
CA MET A 9 -12.56 6.99 -50.79
C MET A 9 -13.10 5.68 -50.25
N THR A 10 -13.61 4.79 -51.10
CA THR A 10 -14.08 3.46 -50.66
C THR A 10 -12.91 2.59 -50.17
N ILE A 11 -11.74 2.68 -50.81
CA ILE A 11 -10.52 1.98 -50.37
C ILE A 11 -9.97 2.60 -49.07
N LEU A 12 -10.05 3.92 -48.89
CA LEU A 12 -9.66 4.60 -47.64
C LEU A 12 -10.62 4.35 -46.48
N LEU A 13 -11.90 4.10 -46.76
CA LEU A 13 -12.92 3.71 -45.76
C LEU A 13 -12.94 2.20 -45.48
N MET A 14 -12.28 1.40 -46.32
CA MET A 14 -12.07 -0.05 -46.12
C MET A 14 -10.63 -0.41 -45.72
N LEU A 15 -9.74 0.58 -45.57
CA LEU A 15 -8.53 0.37 -44.79
C LEU A 15 -9.00 0.03 -43.39
N PRO A 16 -8.75 -1.20 -42.91
CA PRO A 16 -9.21 -1.59 -41.60
C PRO A 16 -8.62 -0.61 -40.60
N ALA A 17 -9.39 -0.26 -39.56
CA ALA A 17 -8.90 0.30 -38.32
C ALA A 17 -7.95 -0.69 -37.59
N ALA A 18 -7.07 -1.37 -38.32
CA ALA A 18 -6.14 -2.39 -37.87
C ALA A 18 -4.74 -1.82 -37.61
N SER A 19 -4.53 -0.50 -37.68
CA SER A 19 -3.23 0.10 -37.39
C SER A 19 -3.14 0.81 -36.04
N LEU A 20 -4.14 0.67 -35.16
CA LEU A 20 -4.07 1.05 -33.75
C LEU A 20 -4.84 0.05 -32.88
N ALA A 21 -4.73 -1.24 -33.18
CA ALA A 21 -4.94 -2.23 -32.13
C ALA A 21 -3.72 -2.09 -31.21
N GLU A 22 -3.80 -1.17 -30.26
CA GLU A 22 -2.92 -1.16 -29.10
C GLU A 22 -2.87 -2.59 -28.60
N GLU A 23 -1.68 -3.20 -28.62
CA GLU A 23 -1.48 -4.52 -28.02
C GLU A 23 -1.95 -4.39 -26.58
N ARG A 24 -3.13 -4.97 -26.29
CA ARG A 24 -3.63 -4.96 -24.93
C ARG A 24 -2.60 -5.69 -24.08
N PRO A 25 -2.22 -5.12 -22.93
CA PRO A 25 -1.30 -5.80 -22.05
C PRO A 25 -1.85 -7.19 -21.70
N PRO A 26 -0.97 -8.20 -21.54
CA PRO A 26 -1.38 -9.59 -21.30
C PRO A 26 -2.22 -9.75 -20.02
N TYR A 27 -2.14 -8.78 -19.12
CA TYR A 27 -2.96 -8.64 -17.93
C TYR A 27 -3.32 -7.17 -17.68
N GLU A 28 -4.45 -6.94 -17.01
CA GLU A 28 -4.90 -5.64 -16.52
C GLU A 28 -5.00 -5.75 -14.99
N VAL A 29 -4.24 -4.92 -14.26
CA VAL A 29 -4.29 -4.85 -12.80
C VAL A 29 -5.00 -3.56 -12.40
N PHE A 30 -6.00 -3.65 -11.53
CA PHE A 30 -6.68 -2.45 -11.03
C PHE A 30 -7.25 -2.63 -9.64
N THR A 31 -7.48 -1.50 -8.97
CA THR A 31 -8.19 -1.39 -7.69
C THR A 31 -9.55 -0.72 -7.91
N PHE A 32 -10.48 -0.91 -6.98
CA PHE A 32 -11.82 -0.33 -7.05
C PHE A 32 -12.43 -0.13 -5.65
N SER A 33 -13.39 0.78 -5.54
CA SER A 33 -14.17 1.03 -4.31
C SER A 33 -15.62 1.41 -4.65
N GLY A 34 -16.53 1.30 -3.68
CA GLY A 34 -17.93 1.67 -3.82
C GLY A 34 -18.79 0.64 -4.58
N SER A 35 -18.39 0.26 -5.79
CA SER A 35 -19.14 -0.69 -6.63
C SER A 35 -18.24 -1.70 -7.34
N LEU A 36 -18.77 -2.92 -7.56
CA LEU A 36 -18.09 -3.93 -8.38
C LEU A 36 -17.98 -3.46 -9.83
N PRO A 37 -16.78 -3.48 -10.43
CA PRO A 37 -16.62 -3.33 -11.86
C PRO A 37 -17.50 -4.33 -12.61
N ARG A 38 -18.14 -3.89 -13.70
CA ARG A 38 -19.08 -4.73 -14.48
C ARG A 38 -18.50 -6.09 -14.88
N ARG A 39 -17.19 -6.14 -15.16
CA ARG A 39 -16.45 -7.37 -15.52
C ARG A 39 -16.33 -8.37 -14.36
N LEU A 40 -16.46 -7.90 -13.13
CA LEU A 40 -16.41 -8.70 -11.91
C LEU A 40 -17.80 -8.93 -11.29
N MET A 41 -18.85 -8.32 -11.82
CA MET A 41 -20.21 -8.48 -11.29
C MET A 41 -20.70 -9.92 -11.38
N GLU A 42 -20.66 -10.53 -12.56
CA GLU A 42 -21.13 -11.91 -12.75
C GLU A 42 -20.47 -12.91 -11.78
N PRO A 43 -19.15 -12.90 -11.57
CA PRO A 43 -18.55 -13.86 -10.65
C PRO A 43 -18.64 -13.55 -9.17
N LEU A 44 -18.77 -12.28 -8.77
CA LEU A 44 -18.77 -11.87 -7.35
C LEU A 44 -20.15 -11.52 -6.81
N SER A 45 -21.14 -11.25 -7.67
CA SER A 45 -22.51 -10.90 -7.23
C SER A 45 -23.18 -12.02 -6.44
N ASP A 46 -22.91 -13.28 -6.78
CA ASP A 46 -23.43 -14.43 -6.01
C ASP A 46 -22.78 -14.57 -4.63
N LEU A 47 -21.63 -13.94 -4.40
CA LEU A 47 -20.87 -14.04 -3.15
C LEU A 47 -21.16 -12.91 -2.18
N ILE A 48 -21.27 -11.70 -2.72
CA ILE A 48 -21.39 -10.47 -1.95
C ILE A 48 -22.89 -10.18 -1.84
N PRO A 49 -23.49 -10.22 -0.63
CA PRO A 49 -24.91 -9.91 -0.46
C PRO A 49 -25.26 -8.57 -1.10
N ASP A 50 -26.42 -8.46 -1.75
CA ASP A 50 -26.85 -7.27 -2.50
C ASP A 50 -26.83 -5.99 -1.64
N GLU A 51 -27.07 -6.12 -0.34
CA GLU A 51 -27.04 -5.03 0.64
C GLU A 51 -25.63 -4.62 1.10
N SER A 52 -24.58 -5.30 0.63
CA SER A 52 -23.20 -5.04 1.08
C SER A 52 -22.64 -3.78 0.45
N ARG A 53 -21.92 -3.00 1.25
CA ARG A 53 -21.16 -1.84 0.76
C ARG A 53 -19.72 -2.22 0.50
N ILE A 54 -19.26 -2.06 -0.75
CA ILE A 54 -17.88 -2.35 -1.12
C ILE A 54 -16.98 -1.22 -0.64
N LEU A 55 -16.07 -1.55 0.27
CA LEU A 55 -15.12 -0.59 0.80
C LEU A 55 -13.90 -0.47 -0.12
N SER A 56 -13.34 -1.61 -0.53
CA SER A 56 -12.13 -1.66 -1.36
C SER A 56 -11.96 -3.03 -2.03
N GLY A 57 -11.45 -3.07 -3.25
CA GLY A 57 -11.14 -4.30 -3.98
C GLY A 57 -9.96 -4.15 -4.92
N ALA A 58 -9.39 -5.29 -5.32
CA ALA A 58 -8.38 -5.37 -6.37
C ALA A 58 -8.63 -6.59 -7.24
N ALA A 59 -8.25 -6.49 -8.51
CA ALA A 59 -8.29 -7.60 -9.44
C ALA A 59 -7.13 -7.58 -10.43
N ILE A 60 -6.79 -8.78 -10.89
CA ILE A 60 -5.96 -9.03 -12.07
C ILE A 60 -6.88 -9.70 -13.09
N LEU A 61 -7.06 -9.09 -14.25
CA LEU A 61 -7.70 -9.70 -15.41
C LEU A 61 -6.62 -10.16 -16.38
N HIS A 62 -6.67 -11.41 -16.81
CA HIS A 62 -5.76 -12.01 -17.77
C HIS A 62 -6.44 -12.04 -19.14
N ASN A 63 -5.99 -11.20 -20.07
CA ASN A 63 -6.58 -11.13 -21.42
C ASN A 63 -6.35 -12.45 -22.17
N GLY A 64 -7.42 -13.20 -22.42
CA GLY A 64 -7.36 -14.60 -22.84
C GLY A 64 -7.68 -14.84 -24.31
N SER A 65 -6.66 -14.94 -25.16
CA SER A 65 -6.72 -15.69 -26.43
C SER A 65 -6.14 -17.12 -26.30
N HIS A 66 -5.67 -17.52 -25.12
CA HIS A 66 -4.87 -18.74 -24.92
C HIS A 66 -5.36 -19.69 -23.81
N TYR A 67 -6.46 -19.39 -23.12
CA TYR A 67 -7.08 -20.31 -22.14
C TYR A 67 -8.19 -21.19 -22.73
N GLY A 68 -8.33 -21.22 -24.06
CA GLY A 68 -9.28 -22.09 -24.77
C GLY A 68 -9.63 -21.56 -26.15
N THR A 69 -10.13 -22.42 -27.04
CA THR A 69 -10.60 -22.06 -28.40
C THR A 69 -12.01 -21.47 -28.43
N ALA A 70 -12.63 -21.23 -27.27
CA ALA A 70 -13.99 -20.73 -27.16
C ALA A 70 -13.98 -19.19 -27.06
N PRO A 71 -14.50 -18.46 -28.06
CA PRO A 71 -14.42 -16.99 -28.15
C PRO A 71 -15.28 -16.23 -27.13
N ASP A 72 -16.02 -16.93 -26.26
CA ASP A 72 -17.06 -16.34 -25.41
C ASP A 72 -16.80 -16.46 -23.91
N TYR A 73 -15.70 -17.07 -23.46
CA TYR A 73 -15.39 -17.17 -22.04
C TYR A 73 -14.43 -16.06 -21.59
N LEU A 74 -14.92 -15.30 -20.61
CA LEU A 74 -14.21 -14.25 -19.88
C LEU A 74 -12.76 -14.66 -19.56
N ASP A 75 -11.87 -13.70 -19.82
CA ASP A 75 -10.53 -13.52 -19.26
C ASP A 75 -10.38 -14.23 -17.90
N ALA A 76 -9.32 -15.01 -17.72
CA ALA A 76 -9.02 -15.55 -16.39
C ALA A 76 -8.85 -14.36 -15.44
N TYR A 77 -9.35 -14.44 -14.22
CA TYR A 77 -9.17 -13.34 -13.27
C TYR A 77 -8.90 -13.84 -11.88
N THR A 78 -8.28 -12.99 -11.09
CA THR A 78 -8.22 -13.12 -9.64
C THR A 78 -8.64 -11.81 -9.02
N ALA A 79 -9.57 -11.84 -8.07
CA ALA A 79 -10.12 -10.66 -7.44
C ALA A 79 -10.30 -10.86 -5.93
N MET A 80 -10.13 -9.77 -5.18
CA MET A 80 -10.42 -9.69 -3.76
C MET A 80 -11.24 -8.45 -3.45
N VAL A 81 -12.17 -8.58 -2.52
CA VAL A 81 -13.10 -7.51 -2.13
C VAL A 81 -13.27 -7.50 -0.62
N LEU A 82 -13.05 -6.34 -0.03
CA LEU A 82 -13.46 -6.02 1.32
C LEU A 82 -14.83 -5.33 1.26
N ALA A 83 -15.82 -5.92 1.92
CA ALA A 83 -17.16 -5.35 1.98
C ALA A 83 -17.70 -5.30 3.41
N ASP A 84 -18.48 -4.26 3.65
CA ASP A 84 -19.25 -4.03 4.86
C ASP A 84 -20.63 -4.65 4.66
N THR A 85 -20.97 -5.63 5.50
CA THR A 85 -22.19 -6.44 5.37
C THR A 85 -23.04 -6.33 6.61
N ALA A 86 -24.28 -6.84 6.57
CA ALA A 86 -25.14 -6.90 7.75
C ALA A 86 -24.52 -7.69 8.94
N GLU A 87 -23.58 -8.60 8.65
CA GLU A 87 -22.87 -9.40 9.64
C GLU A 87 -21.51 -8.79 10.07
N GLY A 88 -21.19 -7.61 9.57
CA GLY A 88 -19.94 -6.90 9.78
C GLY A 88 -18.99 -6.95 8.58
N LEU A 89 -17.72 -6.64 8.83
CA LEU A 89 -16.69 -6.57 7.80
C LEU A 89 -16.34 -7.98 7.30
N ARG A 90 -16.50 -8.20 5.99
CA ARG A 90 -16.25 -9.49 5.33
C ARG A 90 -15.22 -9.34 4.23
N LEU A 91 -14.44 -10.40 4.05
CA LEU A 91 -13.49 -10.53 2.97
C LEU A 91 -13.95 -11.61 1.99
N TYR A 92 -14.05 -11.20 0.73
CA TYR A 92 -14.44 -12.03 -0.40
C TYR A 92 -13.26 -12.16 -1.35
N ALA A 93 -13.10 -13.34 -1.93
CA ALA A 93 -12.18 -13.52 -3.02
C ALA A 93 -12.78 -14.43 -4.07
N ALA A 94 -12.50 -14.13 -5.34
CA ALA A 94 -12.89 -14.98 -6.46
C ALA A 94 -11.74 -15.11 -7.44
N ALA A 95 -11.70 -16.24 -8.13
CA ALA A 95 -10.83 -16.42 -9.27
C ALA A 95 -11.59 -17.17 -10.36
N GLN A 96 -11.28 -16.91 -11.62
CA GLN A 96 -11.73 -17.73 -12.73
C GLN A 96 -10.52 -18.16 -13.53
N VAL A 97 -10.35 -19.47 -13.66
CA VAL A 97 -9.29 -20.08 -14.47
C VAL A 97 -9.98 -21.06 -15.40
N GLU A 98 -9.73 -20.93 -16.71
CA GLU A 98 -10.33 -21.80 -17.75
C GLU A 98 -11.88 -21.84 -17.73
N GLY A 99 -12.53 -20.71 -17.44
CA GLY A 99 -14.00 -20.63 -17.39
C GLY A 99 -14.63 -21.31 -16.17
N LEU A 100 -13.82 -21.80 -15.23
CA LEU A 100 -14.29 -22.33 -13.95
C LEU A 100 -14.22 -21.22 -12.90
N PRO A 101 -15.36 -20.70 -12.40
CA PRO A 101 -15.36 -19.73 -11.32
C PRO A 101 -15.06 -20.43 -9.97
N TRP A 102 -14.27 -19.75 -9.16
CA TRP A 102 -13.87 -20.14 -7.82
C TRP A 102 -14.20 -19.01 -6.88
N GLN A 103 -14.71 -19.36 -5.71
CA GLN A 103 -15.32 -18.43 -4.79
C GLN A 103 -14.90 -18.78 -3.35
N VAL A 104 -14.44 -17.79 -2.57
CA VAL A 104 -14.01 -17.96 -1.18
C VAL A 104 -14.68 -16.90 -0.31
N ASN A 105 -15.41 -17.37 0.70
CA ASN A 105 -16.06 -16.55 1.73
C ASN A 105 -15.51 -16.90 3.11
N ASP A 106 -15.13 -15.87 3.87
CA ASP A 106 -14.66 -15.93 5.26
C ASP A 106 -13.37 -16.75 5.51
N TYR A 107 -12.57 -16.26 6.47
CA TYR A 107 -11.21 -16.67 6.85
C TYR A 107 -10.96 -18.16 7.18
N THR A 108 -11.89 -19.06 6.91
CA THR A 108 -11.68 -20.50 7.00
C THR A 108 -10.67 -20.95 5.94
N ARG A 109 -9.48 -21.39 6.39
CA ARG A 109 -8.45 -22.01 5.55
C ARG A 109 -9.08 -23.07 4.64
N PHE A 110 -9.15 -22.80 3.34
CA PHE A 110 -9.48 -23.81 2.35
C PHE A 110 -8.27 -24.03 1.44
N LEU A 111 -7.56 -25.13 1.67
CA LEU A 111 -6.71 -25.72 0.63
C LEU A 111 -7.64 -26.59 -0.23
N ARG A 112 -8.15 -26.04 -1.33
CA ARG A 112 -8.77 -26.88 -2.37
C ARG A 112 -7.80 -26.96 -3.54
N GLN A 113 -7.02 -28.03 -3.52
CA GLN A 113 -6.13 -28.39 -4.61
C GLN A 113 -6.94 -29.20 -5.62
N THR A 114 -7.27 -28.60 -6.76
CA THR A 114 -7.48 -29.42 -7.97
C THR A 114 -6.13 -29.71 -8.60
N LYS A 115 -6.07 -30.59 -9.61
CA LYS A 115 -4.80 -30.86 -10.31
C LYS A 115 -4.13 -29.59 -10.85
N ASN A 116 -4.89 -28.52 -11.09
CA ASN A 116 -4.44 -27.34 -11.81
C ASN A 116 -4.66 -26.01 -11.07
N VAL A 117 -5.33 -25.95 -9.92
CA VAL A 117 -5.56 -24.70 -9.17
C VAL A 117 -5.52 -24.95 -7.66
N SER A 118 -4.84 -24.09 -6.92
CA SER A 118 -4.72 -24.00 -5.47
C SER A 118 -4.97 -22.56 -5.05
N VAL A 119 -6.00 -22.33 -4.24
CA VAL A 119 -6.26 -21.02 -3.62
C VAL A 119 -5.89 -21.13 -2.14
N SER A 120 -5.14 -20.15 -1.63
CA SER A 120 -4.69 -20.13 -0.23
C SER A 120 -4.90 -18.75 0.37
N LEU A 121 -5.73 -18.67 1.41
CA LEU A 121 -5.79 -17.52 2.30
C LEU A 121 -5.05 -17.87 3.59
N TYR A 122 -3.98 -17.14 3.92
CA TYR A 122 -3.23 -17.38 5.15
C TYR A 122 -2.88 -16.07 5.87
N GLN A 123 -2.94 -16.13 7.21
CA GLN A 123 -2.30 -15.15 8.09
C GLN A 123 -0.92 -15.72 8.46
N PRO A 124 0.18 -15.14 7.96
CA PRO A 124 1.51 -15.57 8.35
C PRO A 124 1.70 -15.41 9.86
N THR A 125 2.32 -16.39 10.54
CA THR A 125 2.60 -16.30 11.98
C THR A 125 3.51 -15.13 12.36
N ALA A 126 4.23 -14.56 11.39
CA ALA A 126 5.10 -13.39 11.57
C ALA A 126 4.46 -12.05 11.15
N TYR A 127 3.39 -12.07 10.35
CA TYR A 127 2.79 -10.86 9.76
C TYR A 127 1.28 -10.88 10.06
N ARG A 128 0.76 -9.89 10.78
CA ARG A 128 -0.68 -9.77 11.13
C ARG A 128 -1.57 -9.37 9.94
N ILE A 129 -1.17 -9.73 8.74
CA ILE A 129 -1.68 -9.24 7.46
C ILE A 129 -2.26 -10.44 6.71
N PRO A 130 -3.56 -10.44 6.33
CA PRO A 130 -4.10 -11.52 5.52
C PRO A 130 -3.51 -11.49 4.11
N VAL A 131 -3.01 -12.63 3.68
CA VAL A 131 -2.43 -12.86 2.36
C VAL A 131 -3.32 -13.84 1.60
N PHE A 132 -3.64 -13.52 0.36
CA PHE A 132 -4.42 -14.37 -0.54
C PHE A 132 -3.57 -14.71 -1.77
N SER A 133 -3.35 -16.01 -1.96
CA SER A 133 -2.60 -16.56 -3.07
C SER A 133 -3.54 -17.38 -3.94
N VAL A 134 -3.42 -17.24 -5.25
CA VAL A 134 -4.05 -18.12 -6.23
C VAL A 134 -2.94 -18.69 -7.09
N ASP A 135 -2.63 -19.96 -6.87
CA ASP A 135 -1.70 -20.73 -7.68
C ASP A 135 -2.49 -21.57 -8.68
N TYR A 136 -2.08 -21.61 -9.94
CA TYR A 136 -2.64 -22.49 -10.94
C TYR A 136 -1.56 -23.04 -11.88
N ALA A 137 -1.66 -24.33 -12.21
CA ALA A 137 -0.78 -24.99 -13.16
C ALA A 137 -1.32 -24.77 -14.58
N ALA A 138 -0.71 -23.86 -15.32
CA ALA A 138 -0.97 -23.67 -16.75
C ALA A 138 0.10 -24.41 -17.56
N LEU A 139 -0.30 -25.23 -18.54
CA LEU A 139 0.52 -25.67 -19.69
C LEU A 139 2.03 -25.99 -19.44
N GLY A 140 2.37 -26.64 -18.32
CA GLY A 140 3.74 -27.09 -18.03
C GLY A 140 4.53 -26.25 -17.01
N GLY A 141 3.91 -25.28 -16.34
CA GLY A 141 4.50 -24.51 -15.23
C GLY A 141 3.43 -24.02 -14.23
N ILE A 142 3.87 -23.39 -13.14
CA ILE A 142 3.01 -22.75 -12.14
C ILE A 142 2.86 -21.26 -12.45
N VAL A 143 1.62 -20.78 -12.44
CA VAL A 143 1.29 -19.36 -12.40
C VAL A 143 0.72 -19.05 -11.00
N SER A 144 1.23 -18.03 -10.32
CA SER A 144 0.77 -17.64 -8.97
C SER A 144 0.46 -16.15 -8.93
N ASP A 145 -0.79 -15.80 -8.65
CA ASP A 145 -1.22 -14.45 -8.31
C ASP A 145 -1.27 -14.29 -6.79
N LEU A 146 -0.53 -13.32 -6.24
CA LEU A 146 -0.46 -13.07 -4.80
C LEU A 146 -0.94 -11.67 -4.47
N PHE A 147 -2.03 -11.60 -3.71
CA PHE A 147 -2.62 -10.38 -3.17
C PHE A 147 -2.32 -10.29 -1.68
N VAL A 148 -1.90 -9.11 -1.24
CA VAL A 148 -1.68 -8.82 0.17
C VAL A 148 -2.64 -7.71 0.58
N PHE A 149 -3.42 -7.96 1.63
CA PHE A 149 -4.26 -6.96 2.25
C PHE A 149 -3.53 -6.33 3.42
N TRP A 150 -3.07 -5.10 3.28
CA TRP A 150 -2.62 -4.35 4.45
C TRP A 150 -3.83 -3.82 5.20
N GLY A 151 -3.79 -3.86 6.53
CA GLY A 151 -4.91 -3.54 7.43
C GLY A 151 -5.51 -2.12 7.27
N ASN A 152 -5.01 -1.34 6.32
CA ASN A 152 -5.40 0.02 5.96
C ASN A 152 -6.22 0.11 4.64
N GLN A 153 -6.91 -0.95 4.22
CA GLN A 153 -7.80 -1.00 3.04
C GLN A 153 -7.10 -0.87 1.67
N LEU A 154 -5.77 -0.87 1.63
CA LEU A 154 -5.00 -0.86 0.39
C LEU A 154 -4.65 -2.30 -0.01
N TRP A 155 -5.15 -2.69 -1.17
CA TRP A 155 -4.79 -3.93 -1.84
C TRP A 155 -3.51 -3.73 -2.63
N CYS A 156 -2.54 -4.61 -2.47
CA CYS A 156 -1.38 -4.65 -3.35
C CYS A 156 -1.18 -6.05 -3.93
N VAL A 157 -0.95 -6.09 -5.25
CA VAL A 157 -0.44 -7.28 -5.92
C VAL A 157 1.02 -7.42 -5.51
N TYR A 158 1.31 -8.41 -4.67
CA TYR A 158 2.62 -8.63 -4.07
C TYR A 158 3.53 -9.47 -5.00
N ALA A 159 2.94 -10.41 -5.73
CA ALA A 159 3.66 -11.20 -6.72
C ALA A 159 2.72 -11.68 -7.82
N HIS A 160 3.25 -11.80 -9.03
CA HIS A 160 2.66 -12.55 -10.13
C HIS A 160 3.78 -13.40 -10.73
N ILE A 161 3.71 -14.70 -10.55
CA ILE A 161 4.67 -15.66 -11.08
C ILE A 161 3.99 -16.33 -12.26
N ASP A 162 4.61 -16.39 -13.42
CA ASP A 162 4.18 -17.13 -14.60
C ASP A 162 5.38 -17.92 -15.12
N GLU A 163 5.57 -19.14 -14.61
CA GLU A 163 6.68 -20.01 -15.00
C GLU A 163 6.63 -20.40 -16.48
N VAL A 164 5.45 -20.39 -17.11
CA VAL A 164 5.25 -20.74 -18.52
C VAL A 164 5.83 -19.65 -19.42
N ARG A 165 5.58 -18.39 -19.09
CA ARG A 165 6.13 -17.24 -19.79
C ARG A 165 7.47 -16.79 -19.22
N GLY A 166 8.07 -17.56 -18.31
CA GLY A 166 9.28 -17.16 -17.57
C GLY A 166 9.15 -15.81 -16.86
N THR A 167 7.92 -15.33 -16.68
CA THR A 167 7.66 -14.01 -16.14
C THR A 167 7.55 -14.12 -14.62
N ASN A 168 8.38 -13.42 -13.87
CA ASN A 168 8.38 -13.55 -12.41
C ASN A 168 8.39 -12.18 -11.78
N ILE A 169 7.23 -11.72 -11.32
CA ILE A 169 7.03 -10.52 -10.53
C ILE A 169 7.04 -10.95 -9.06
N LYS A 170 8.13 -10.69 -8.35
CA LYS A 170 8.25 -11.00 -6.90
C LYS A 170 8.63 -9.77 -6.13
N ASN A 171 7.88 -9.48 -5.07
CA ASN A 171 8.38 -8.67 -3.97
C ASN A 171 9.32 -9.52 -3.09
N ASP A 172 10.63 -9.35 -3.31
CA ASP A 172 11.70 -9.99 -2.54
C ASP A 172 12.32 -8.95 -1.61
N HIS A 173 11.96 -9.01 -0.33
CA HIS A 173 12.47 -8.12 0.71
C HIS A 173 12.40 -6.62 0.36
N GLY A 174 11.28 -6.19 -0.24
CA GLY A 174 11.05 -4.79 -0.62
C GLY A 174 11.43 -4.45 -2.06
N SER A 175 12.05 -5.35 -2.83
CA SER A 175 12.32 -5.11 -4.26
C SER A 175 11.34 -5.88 -5.15
N VAL A 176 10.74 -5.24 -6.15
CA VAL A 176 9.94 -5.93 -7.16
C VAL A 176 10.89 -6.34 -8.28
N SER A 177 11.23 -7.63 -8.37
CA SER A 177 11.96 -8.14 -9.53
C SER A 177 10.96 -8.64 -10.57
N ILE A 178 11.14 -8.28 -11.83
CA ILE A 178 10.43 -8.83 -12.99
C ILE A 178 11.46 -9.61 -13.79
N THR A 179 11.44 -10.93 -13.76
CA THR A 179 12.19 -11.72 -14.77
C THR A 179 11.27 -11.90 -15.97
N ASP A 180 11.74 -11.74 -17.21
CA ASP A 180 10.95 -12.06 -18.40
C ASP A 180 11.29 -13.44 -18.99
N ALA A 181 10.59 -13.84 -20.06
CA ALA A 181 10.78 -15.10 -20.77
C ALA A 181 12.22 -15.35 -21.28
N SER A 182 13.01 -14.28 -21.44
CA SER A 182 14.40 -14.35 -21.91
C SER A 182 15.40 -14.50 -20.77
N GLY A 183 14.93 -14.48 -19.51
CA GLY A 183 15.77 -14.45 -18.31
C GLY A 183 16.32 -13.05 -17.99
N GLN A 184 15.87 -12.02 -18.71
CA GLN A 184 16.22 -10.64 -18.42
C GLN A 184 15.47 -10.17 -17.18
N LYS A 185 16.21 -9.61 -16.21
CA LYS A 185 15.67 -9.10 -14.96
C LYS A 185 15.44 -7.59 -15.05
N GLY A 186 14.19 -7.16 -15.03
CA GLY A 186 13.76 -5.83 -14.64
C GLY A 186 13.66 -5.71 -13.12
N TYR A 187 13.90 -4.51 -12.61
CA TYR A 187 13.84 -4.21 -11.19
C TYR A 187 12.95 -2.98 -11.01
N ALA A 188 11.98 -3.07 -10.11
CA ALA A 188 11.21 -1.97 -9.58
C ALA A 188 11.61 -1.74 -8.12
N SER A 189 11.53 -0.47 -7.73
CA SER A 189 12.23 0.10 -6.59
C SER A 189 11.73 -0.43 -5.23
N ARG A 190 12.56 -0.23 -4.20
CA ARG A 190 12.52 -0.72 -2.80
C ARG A 190 11.26 -0.46 -1.94
N ASN A 191 10.17 0.12 -2.48
CA ASN A 191 9.14 0.77 -1.66
C ASN A 191 7.73 0.62 -2.30
N PRO A 192 6.80 -0.13 -1.71
CA PRO A 192 5.43 -0.21 -2.23
C PRO A 192 4.72 1.15 -2.24
N PHE A 193 5.18 2.13 -1.45
CA PHE A 193 4.63 3.49 -1.41
C PHE A 193 5.13 4.41 -2.55
N TYR A 194 5.96 3.91 -3.48
CA TYR A 194 6.24 4.65 -4.74
C TYR A 194 4.97 4.89 -5.56
N LEU A 195 3.91 4.11 -5.33
CA LEU A 195 2.62 4.23 -5.99
C LEU A 195 1.84 5.49 -5.54
N ASP A 196 2.11 6.03 -4.35
CA ASP A 196 1.41 7.22 -3.83
C ASP A 196 1.86 8.53 -4.50
N TYR A 197 3.01 8.52 -5.19
CA TYR A 197 3.49 9.65 -6.01
C TYR A 197 3.24 9.43 -7.51
N MET A 198 2.60 8.32 -7.88
CA MET A 198 2.29 7.97 -9.25
C MET A 198 0.82 8.28 -9.51
N ASP A 199 0.55 9.52 -9.89
CA ASP A 199 -0.81 10.00 -10.21
C ASP A 199 -1.40 9.36 -11.48
N ASP A 200 -0.57 8.67 -12.27
CA ASP A 200 -0.96 8.02 -13.52
C ASP A 200 -0.06 6.82 -13.86
N LEU A 201 -0.61 5.84 -14.57
CA LEU A 201 0.10 4.63 -15.01
C LEU A 201 1.28 4.96 -15.95
N SER A 202 1.21 6.08 -16.69
CA SER A 202 2.32 6.54 -17.54
C SER A 202 3.54 7.04 -16.76
N SER A 203 3.37 7.33 -15.46
CA SER A 203 4.48 7.69 -14.56
C SER A 203 5.27 6.48 -14.04
N PHE A 204 4.78 5.26 -14.31
CA PHE A 204 5.47 4.04 -13.94
C PHE A 204 6.73 3.87 -14.80
N PRO A 205 7.92 3.64 -14.21
CA PRO A 205 9.14 3.44 -14.98
C PRO A 205 9.02 2.17 -15.85
N THR A 206 8.99 2.36 -17.17
CA THR A 206 8.89 1.26 -18.15
C THR A 206 10.23 0.61 -18.47
N THR A 207 11.33 1.11 -17.89
CA THR A 207 12.69 0.58 -18.10
C THR A 207 13.49 0.55 -16.80
N TYR A 208 14.48 -0.35 -16.71
CA TYR A 208 15.39 -0.47 -15.57
C TYR A 208 16.10 0.86 -15.25
N THR A 209 16.64 1.52 -16.27
CA THR A 209 17.35 2.80 -16.11
C THR A 209 16.44 3.87 -15.52
N ALA A 210 15.17 3.90 -15.89
CA ALA A 210 14.20 4.84 -15.31
C ALA A 210 13.88 4.50 -13.85
N ALA A 211 13.70 3.22 -13.52
CA ALA A 211 13.45 2.78 -12.15
C ALA A 211 14.66 3.04 -11.22
N GLU A 212 15.87 2.77 -11.69
CA GLU A 212 17.13 3.03 -10.98
C GLU A 212 17.35 4.53 -10.80
N ALA A 213 17.11 5.34 -11.83
CA ALA A 213 17.20 6.80 -11.72
C ALA A 213 16.18 7.37 -10.70
N LEU A 214 14.96 6.82 -10.65
CA LEU A 214 13.93 7.21 -9.69
C LEU A 214 14.33 6.82 -8.26
N ALA A 215 14.85 5.61 -8.05
CA ALA A 215 15.36 5.15 -6.76
C ALA A 215 16.52 6.02 -6.27
N ILE A 216 17.49 6.30 -7.14
CA ILE A 216 18.63 7.18 -6.84
C ILE A 216 18.16 8.61 -6.53
N ALA A 217 17.22 9.16 -7.31
CA ALA A 217 16.67 10.48 -7.05
C ALA A 217 15.96 10.54 -5.68
N HIS A 218 15.26 9.48 -5.29
CA HIS A 218 14.57 9.39 -4.01
C HIS A 218 15.54 9.20 -2.83
N GLU A 219 16.53 8.32 -2.95
CA GLU A 219 17.62 8.20 -1.96
C GLU A 219 18.39 9.53 -1.83
N SER A 220 18.59 10.24 -2.95
CA SER A 220 19.21 11.56 -2.98
C SER A 220 18.31 12.65 -2.37
N ALA A 221 16.98 12.49 -2.41
CA ALA A 221 16.06 13.38 -1.72
C ALA A 221 16.28 13.35 -0.19
N PHE A 222 16.67 12.19 0.36
CA PHE A 222 17.04 12.06 1.77
C PHE A 222 18.51 12.42 2.07
N ALA A 223 19.33 12.76 1.07
CA ALA A 223 20.70 13.20 1.32
C ALA A 223 20.73 14.49 2.14
N ALA A 224 19.74 15.37 1.94
CA ALA A 224 19.57 16.57 2.75
C ALA A 224 19.25 16.24 4.22
N ASP A 225 18.46 15.18 4.45
CA ASP A 225 18.12 14.70 5.79
C ASP A 225 19.34 14.12 6.51
N VAL A 226 20.13 13.29 5.82
CA VAL A 226 21.39 12.77 6.37
C VAL A 226 22.34 13.93 6.72
N ALA A 227 22.45 14.93 5.84
CA ALA A 227 23.26 16.13 6.10
C ALA A 227 22.74 16.95 7.30
N ALA A 228 21.44 16.87 7.60
CA ALA A 228 20.80 17.50 8.74
C ALA A 228 20.80 16.64 10.04
N ASN A 229 21.55 15.52 10.08
CA ASN A 229 21.53 14.53 11.17
C ASN A 229 20.12 13.96 11.45
N ARG A 230 19.29 13.88 10.41
CA ARG A 230 17.96 13.31 10.50
C ARG A 230 18.04 11.80 10.33
N VAL A 231 17.30 11.12 11.18
CA VAL A 231 17.16 9.67 11.27
C VAL A 231 15.68 9.35 11.37
N TYR A 232 15.33 8.08 11.22
CA TYR A 232 13.96 7.63 11.16
C TYR A 232 13.72 6.55 12.20
N SER A 233 12.53 6.54 12.80
CA SER A 233 12.15 5.48 13.73
C SER A 233 11.85 4.20 12.95
N GLY A 234 12.41 3.09 13.41
CA GLY A 234 12.06 1.73 12.96
C GLY A 234 10.88 1.12 13.72
N GLY A 235 10.03 1.95 14.37
CA GLY A 235 8.87 1.47 15.12
C GLY A 235 9.21 1.07 16.56
N ALA A 236 9.57 2.02 17.42
CA ALA A 236 10.08 1.70 18.75
C ALA A 236 9.76 2.71 19.85
N ASN A 237 10.01 2.27 21.09
CA ASN A 237 9.75 3.04 22.28
C ASN A 237 10.82 4.12 22.51
N LEU A 238 10.39 5.37 22.65
CA LEU A 238 11.23 6.47 23.11
C LEU A 238 11.22 6.51 24.63
N ARG A 239 12.39 6.57 25.25
CA ARG A 239 12.57 6.46 26.70
C ARG A 239 13.16 7.73 27.29
N SER A 240 12.84 8.05 28.54
CA SER A 240 13.42 9.22 29.23
C SER A 240 14.90 9.04 29.56
N GLU A 241 15.36 7.81 29.74
CA GLU A 241 16.76 7.44 29.98
C GLU A 241 17.20 6.28 29.05
N PRO A 242 18.51 6.06 28.81
CA PRO A 242 19.03 5.00 27.93
C PRO A 242 18.92 3.59 28.55
N THR A 243 17.70 3.19 28.91
CA THR A 243 17.37 1.90 29.51
C THR A 243 15.91 1.57 29.27
N SER A 244 15.63 0.29 29.03
CA SER A 244 14.27 -0.21 28.80
C SER A 244 13.35 -0.15 30.03
N LYS A 245 13.91 0.13 31.22
CA LYS A 245 13.19 0.24 32.49
C LYS A 245 12.73 1.66 32.82
N SER A 246 13.23 2.67 32.11
CA SER A 246 12.85 4.06 32.34
C SER A 246 11.46 4.36 31.77
N GLU A 247 10.94 5.54 32.10
CA GLU A 247 9.64 5.99 31.61
C GLU A 247 9.58 5.91 30.07
N SER A 248 8.48 5.35 29.57
CA SER A 248 8.16 5.40 28.15
C SER A 248 7.52 6.74 27.83
N LEU A 249 8.08 7.42 26.84
CA LEU A 249 7.55 8.64 26.24
C LEU A 249 6.66 8.35 25.02
N GLY A 250 6.29 7.08 24.82
CA GLY A 250 5.50 6.58 23.69
C GLY A 250 6.25 5.56 22.83
N VAL A 251 5.47 4.76 22.10
CA VAL A 251 5.96 3.86 21.04
C VAL A 251 5.71 4.54 19.71
N TYR A 252 6.76 5.02 19.06
CA TYR A 252 6.66 5.76 17.82
C TYR A 252 6.50 4.83 16.64
N ALA A 253 5.65 5.23 15.68
CA ALA A 253 5.46 4.51 14.43
C ALA A 253 6.75 4.47 13.59
N CYS A 254 6.82 3.52 12.66
CA CYS A 254 7.87 3.49 11.66
C CYS A 254 7.88 4.79 10.84
N THR A 255 9.04 5.16 10.30
CA THR A 255 9.22 6.32 9.40
C THR A 255 8.96 7.69 10.01
N VAL A 256 8.71 7.78 11.33
CA VAL A 256 8.70 9.07 12.02
C VAL A 256 10.10 9.68 11.96
N PRO A 257 10.26 10.88 11.36
CA PRO A 257 11.55 11.55 11.31
C PRO A 257 11.95 12.07 12.69
N MET A 258 13.23 11.97 13.00
CA MET A 258 13.83 12.36 14.27
C MET A 258 15.19 13.00 14.01
N ASN A 259 15.63 13.87 14.91
CA ASN A 259 16.99 14.42 14.85
C ASN A 259 17.89 13.66 15.82
N PHE A 260 18.96 13.05 15.31
CA PHE A 260 19.98 12.46 16.15
C PHE A 260 20.85 13.56 16.76
N THR A 261 20.97 13.58 18.09
CA THR A 261 21.69 14.67 18.77
C THR A 261 23.21 14.45 18.83
N GLY A 262 23.71 13.36 18.25
CA GLY A 262 25.12 12.95 18.36
C GLY A 262 25.49 12.27 19.69
N LYS A 263 24.56 12.11 20.65
CA LYS A 263 24.84 11.46 21.93
C LYS A 263 24.47 9.98 21.90
N THR A 264 25.41 9.17 22.36
CA THR A 264 25.29 7.71 22.41
C THR A 264 25.66 7.20 23.80
N MET A 265 24.88 6.24 24.30
CA MET A 265 25.14 5.57 25.58
C MET A 265 25.24 4.06 25.36
N PRO A 266 26.11 3.34 26.08
CA PRO A 266 26.15 1.87 26.02
C PRO A 266 24.82 1.26 26.49
N GLY A 267 24.39 0.17 25.86
CA GLY A 267 23.30 -0.68 26.32
C GLY A 267 23.73 -2.15 26.36
N THR A 268 22.86 -3.03 26.85
CA THR A 268 23.21 -4.45 27.07
C THR A 268 23.47 -5.23 25.77
N SER A 269 22.67 -4.98 24.73
CA SER A 269 22.81 -5.62 23.40
C SER A 269 23.18 -4.62 22.31
N ARG A 270 22.63 -3.42 22.39
CA ARG A 270 22.77 -2.33 21.42
C ARG A 270 22.95 -1.00 22.18
N PRO A 271 23.69 -0.03 21.62
CA PRO A 271 23.74 1.30 22.20
C PRO A 271 22.38 2.00 22.14
N TRP A 272 22.23 3.04 22.97
CA TRP A 272 21.10 3.96 22.96
C TRP A 272 21.52 5.26 22.30
N TYR A 273 20.71 5.77 21.39
CA TYR A 273 20.87 7.07 20.76
C TYR A 273 19.90 8.07 21.38
N GLN A 274 20.39 9.24 21.72
CA GLN A 274 19.53 10.36 22.08
C GLN A 274 18.99 10.99 20.79
N VAL A 275 17.67 11.05 20.68
CA VAL A 275 16.96 11.57 19.51
C VAL A 275 15.93 12.61 19.95
N ARG A 276 15.59 13.50 19.03
CA ARG A 276 14.58 14.54 19.22
C ARG A 276 13.48 14.43 18.16
N ILE A 277 12.22 14.43 18.60
CA ILE A 277 11.02 14.39 17.75
C ILE A 277 10.18 15.61 18.11
N GLY A 278 10.10 16.60 17.22
CA GLY A 278 9.66 17.94 17.61
C GLY A 278 10.51 18.49 18.75
N ASP A 279 9.88 18.91 19.85
CA ASP A 279 10.58 19.33 21.07
C ASP A 279 10.82 18.18 22.07
N THR A 280 10.28 16.99 21.82
CA THR A 280 10.42 15.83 22.71
C THR A 280 11.81 15.20 22.55
N LEU A 281 12.58 15.20 23.65
CA LEU A 281 13.91 14.61 23.72
C LEU A 281 13.87 13.29 24.49
N GLY A 282 14.45 12.23 23.93
CA GLY A 282 14.52 10.94 24.60
C GLY A 282 15.60 10.03 24.04
N TRP A 283 15.58 8.77 24.45
CA TRP A 283 16.54 7.74 24.08
C TRP A 283 15.83 6.59 23.38
N MET A 284 16.39 6.14 22.27
CA MET A 284 15.92 4.98 21.51
C MET A 284 17.08 4.00 21.31
N SER A 285 16.81 2.70 21.35
CA SER A 285 17.82 1.70 21.01
C SER A 285 18.25 1.89 19.56
N SER A 286 19.55 1.85 19.28
CA SER A 286 20.11 2.08 17.94
C SER A 286 19.62 1.07 16.90
N GLU A 287 19.06 -0.07 17.33
CA GLU A 287 18.47 -1.07 16.44
C GLU A 287 17.19 -0.59 15.75
N TYR A 288 16.58 0.48 16.24
CA TYR A 288 15.35 1.07 15.69
C TYR A 288 15.56 2.51 15.20
N VAL A 289 16.81 2.88 14.93
CA VAL A 289 17.16 4.20 14.40
C VAL A 289 17.82 4.00 13.05
N ASP A 290 17.09 4.32 12.00
CA ASP A 290 17.53 4.15 10.62
C ASP A 290 18.00 5.47 10.01
N THR A 291 18.98 5.41 9.13
CA THR A 291 19.48 6.59 8.40
C THR A 291 18.64 6.93 7.16
N ALA A 292 17.64 6.10 6.87
CA ALA A 292 16.65 6.27 5.83
C ALA A 292 15.32 5.71 6.35
N PRO A 293 14.16 6.20 5.91
CA PRO A 293 12.89 5.68 6.38
C PRO A 293 12.77 4.20 6.05
N TYR A 294 12.61 3.35 7.08
CA TYR A 294 12.31 1.94 6.90
C TYR A 294 10.82 1.77 6.62
N LEU A 295 10.51 1.45 5.36
CA LEU A 295 9.15 1.47 4.81
C LEU A 295 8.37 0.16 5.07
N GLY A 296 8.75 -0.55 6.13
CA GLY A 296 8.13 -1.81 6.52
C GLY A 296 6.85 -1.59 7.31
N VAL A 297 5.74 -2.00 6.69
CA VAL A 297 4.42 -2.40 7.22
C VAL A 297 3.59 -1.45 8.10
N ASP A 298 4.16 -0.43 8.74
CA ASP A 298 3.39 0.52 9.57
C ASP A 298 3.48 1.95 9.01
N VAL A 299 2.43 2.37 8.29
CA VAL A 299 2.19 3.79 7.97
C VAL A 299 1.91 4.57 9.24
N VAL A 300 2.39 5.81 9.30
CA VAL A 300 2.09 6.71 10.44
C VAL A 300 0.59 6.98 10.42
N PRO A 301 -0.17 6.60 11.48
CA PRO A 301 -1.61 6.82 11.51
C PRO A 301 -1.94 8.30 11.35
N LEU A 302 -3.13 8.58 10.86
CA LEU A 302 -3.68 9.92 10.73
C LEU A 302 -4.71 10.19 11.82
N GLY A 303 -4.81 11.46 12.18
CA GLY A 303 -5.88 11.97 13.02
C GLY A 303 -6.52 13.20 12.40
N ARG A 304 -7.79 13.42 12.74
CA ARG A 304 -8.53 14.63 12.42
C ARG A 304 -9.25 15.14 13.66
N THR A 305 -9.13 16.43 13.94
CA THR A 305 -9.88 17.07 15.03
C THR A 305 -11.37 17.11 14.69
N LEU A 306 -12.23 16.64 15.59
CA LEU A 306 -13.69 16.76 15.46
C LEU A 306 -14.18 18.14 15.93
N GLU A 307 -13.49 18.71 16.91
CA GLU A 307 -13.75 20.03 17.47
C GLU A 307 -12.42 20.81 17.61
N GLY A 308 -12.50 22.11 17.86
CA GLY A 308 -11.28 22.90 18.05
C GLY A 308 -10.57 22.50 19.35
N CYS A 309 -9.26 22.27 19.30
CA CYS A 309 -8.47 21.86 20.45
C CYS A 309 -7.14 22.62 20.57
N LEU A 310 -6.47 22.50 21.71
CA LEU A 310 -5.20 23.15 21.96
C LEU A 310 -4.04 22.18 21.69
N LEU A 311 -3.05 22.67 20.94
CA LEU A 311 -1.78 22.01 20.70
C LEU A 311 -0.73 22.49 21.70
N TYR A 312 -0.10 21.58 22.42
CA TYR A 312 0.92 21.87 23.43
C TYR A 312 2.31 21.43 22.97
N ALA A 313 3.37 22.08 23.43
CA ALA A 313 4.74 21.63 23.12
C ALA A 313 5.08 20.34 23.88
N MET A 314 4.67 20.28 25.15
CA MET A 314 4.73 19.10 26.01
C MET A 314 3.37 18.83 26.67
N PRO A 315 3.08 17.58 27.09
CA PRO A 315 1.78 17.18 27.65
C PRO A 315 1.37 17.95 28.92
N ASP A 316 2.34 18.36 29.73
CA ASP A 316 2.12 19.00 31.03
C ASP A 316 2.29 20.54 30.95
N ASP A 317 2.40 21.11 29.74
CA ASP A 317 2.57 22.55 29.57
C ASP A 317 1.27 23.31 29.85
N THR A 318 1.42 24.50 30.45
CA THR A 318 0.30 25.42 30.70
C THR A 318 0.05 26.39 29.55
N GLN A 319 1.03 26.53 28.65
CA GLN A 319 0.94 27.35 27.45
C GLN A 319 0.80 26.45 26.23
N HIS A 320 -0.14 26.79 25.34
CA HIS A 320 -0.32 26.09 24.09
C HIS A 320 0.46 26.79 22.97
N LEU A 321 0.94 26.01 22.01
CA LEU A 321 1.59 26.49 20.78
C LEU A 321 0.57 27.11 19.83
N LEU A 322 -0.58 26.46 19.68
CA LEU A 322 -1.61 26.83 18.71
C LEU A 322 -2.97 26.31 19.15
N GLN A 323 -4.03 27.01 18.76
CA GLN A 323 -5.39 26.47 18.77
C GLN A 323 -5.72 25.92 17.39
N LEU A 324 -5.99 24.62 17.32
CA LEU A 324 -6.38 23.93 16.10
C LEU A 324 -7.88 24.13 15.86
N ALA A 325 -8.25 24.34 14.60
CA ALA A 325 -9.65 24.39 14.18
C ALA A 325 -10.21 22.97 13.99
N PRO A 326 -11.53 22.76 14.13
CA PRO A 326 -12.17 21.51 13.71
C PRO A 326 -11.77 21.14 12.27
N GLY A 327 -11.61 19.85 11.99
CA GLY A 327 -11.21 19.31 10.69
C GLY A 327 -9.71 19.35 10.41
N THR A 328 -8.88 19.90 11.30
CA THR A 328 -7.42 19.86 11.15
C THR A 328 -6.94 18.42 11.14
N THR A 329 -6.25 18.01 10.06
CA THR A 329 -5.71 16.67 9.86
C THR A 329 -4.20 16.65 10.12
N PHE A 330 -3.69 15.58 10.72
CA PHE A 330 -2.31 15.45 11.16
C PHE A 330 -1.88 13.98 11.22
N HIS A 331 -0.57 13.74 11.33
CA HIS A 331 -0.01 12.43 11.66
C HIS A 331 -0.02 12.21 13.17
N ILE A 332 -0.46 11.03 13.61
CA ILE A 332 -0.33 10.56 14.98
C ILE A 332 0.97 9.77 15.09
N LEU A 333 1.96 10.33 15.78
CA LEU A 333 3.29 9.75 15.90
C LEU A 333 3.33 8.67 16.97
N THR A 334 2.64 8.92 18.09
CA THR A 334 2.49 7.99 19.21
C THR A 334 1.38 8.42 20.16
N GLU A 335 0.98 7.50 21.03
CA GLU A 335 0.17 7.76 22.21
C GLU A 335 1.07 7.97 23.43
N TYR A 336 0.79 9.02 24.21
CA TYR A 336 1.43 9.24 25.50
C TYR A 336 0.40 9.70 26.52
N LYS A 337 0.12 8.84 27.51
CA LYS A 337 -0.97 9.05 28.49
C LYS A 337 -2.30 9.31 27.75
N ASP A 338 -3.01 10.37 28.09
CA ASP A 338 -4.30 10.76 27.50
C ASP A 338 -4.15 11.72 26.30
N MET A 339 -2.94 11.81 25.74
CA MET A 339 -2.61 12.68 24.62
C MET A 339 -2.06 11.89 23.43
N TYR A 340 -2.23 12.43 22.23
CA TYR A 340 -1.46 12.06 21.05
C TYR A 340 -0.28 13.00 20.89
N HIS A 341 0.91 12.48 20.62
CA HIS A 341 1.97 13.28 20.00
C HIS A 341 1.74 13.26 18.49
N ILE A 342 1.61 14.43 17.89
CA ILE A 342 1.24 14.60 16.49
C ILE A 342 2.27 15.43 15.71
N CYS A 343 2.19 15.33 14.37
CA CYS A 343 2.84 16.24 13.43
C CYS A 343 1.80 16.79 12.46
N ILE A 344 1.67 18.13 12.40
CA ILE A 344 0.90 18.83 11.37
C ILE A 344 1.86 19.16 10.22
N PRO A 345 1.67 18.59 9.02
CA PRO A 345 2.57 18.83 7.89
C PRO A 345 2.50 20.28 7.40
N ARG A 346 3.59 20.79 6.82
CA ARG A 346 3.61 22.15 6.22
C ARG A 346 2.90 22.21 4.87
N SER A 347 2.87 21.07 4.18
CA SER A 347 2.20 20.85 2.91
C SER A 347 1.01 19.90 3.09
N ASP A 348 0.43 19.46 1.98
CA ASP A 348 -0.58 18.39 1.99
C ASP A 348 -0.07 17.15 2.72
N ILE A 349 -1.01 16.42 3.33
CA ILE A 349 -0.70 15.25 4.12
C ILE A 349 -0.17 14.13 3.23
N SER A 350 0.93 13.52 3.67
CA SER A 350 1.60 12.41 2.98
C SER A 350 1.50 11.13 3.82
N TRP A 351 2.06 10.03 3.33
CA TRP A 351 2.15 8.76 4.05
C TRP A 351 3.13 8.81 5.24
N ALA A 352 4.10 9.73 5.22
CA ALA A 352 5.06 9.99 6.31
C ALA A 352 4.82 11.35 6.97
N ALA A 353 5.23 11.45 8.24
CA ALA A 353 5.24 12.70 8.97
C ALA A 353 6.29 13.68 8.37
N ASP A 354 5.91 14.95 8.22
CA ASP A 354 6.81 16.00 7.72
C ASP A 354 7.86 16.31 8.79
N ALA A 355 9.13 16.10 8.46
CA ALA A 355 10.24 16.30 9.38
C ALA A 355 10.39 17.74 9.88
N ASP A 356 9.86 18.71 9.12
CA ASP A 356 9.84 20.12 9.48
C ASP A 356 8.40 20.62 9.76
N GLY A 357 7.46 19.69 9.95
CA GLY A 357 6.09 19.99 10.35
C GLY A 357 6.00 20.62 11.75
N LEU A 358 4.79 21.01 12.15
CA LEU A 358 4.53 21.49 13.50
C LEU A 358 4.21 20.30 14.41
N TYR A 359 5.10 20.04 15.37
CA TYR A 359 4.97 18.95 16.33
C TYR A 359 4.35 19.43 17.63
N GLY A 360 3.61 18.56 18.30
CA GLY A 360 3.12 18.82 19.64
C GLY A 360 2.16 17.74 20.13
N TYR A 361 1.50 18.03 21.25
CA TYR A 361 0.59 17.13 21.92
C TYR A 361 -0.83 17.69 21.91
N ILE A 362 -1.80 16.82 21.63
CA ILE A 362 -3.23 17.15 21.73
C ILE A 362 -3.95 16.09 22.58
N PRO A 363 -5.08 16.42 23.23
CA PRO A 363 -5.93 15.44 23.88
C PRO A 363 -6.42 14.39 22.88
N LYS A 364 -6.58 13.14 23.32
CA LYS A 364 -7.19 12.09 22.50
C LYS A 364 -8.68 12.30 22.28
N ASP A 365 -9.35 12.87 23.27
CA ASP A 365 -10.77 13.19 23.20
C ASP A 365 -11.04 14.19 22.08
N GLY A 366 -12.03 13.88 21.22
CA GLY A 366 -12.38 14.72 20.08
C GLY A 366 -11.46 14.55 18.87
N VAL A 367 -10.70 13.45 18.78
CA VAL A 367 -9.90 13.09 17.61
C VAL A 367 -10.48 11.85 16.94
N LEU A 368 -10.75 11.95 15.64
CA LEU A 368 -11.01 10.80 14.79
C LEU A 368 -9.69 10.25 14.26
N THR A 369 -9.51 8.93 14.28
CA THR A 369 -8.28 8.27 13.83
C THR A 369 -8.51 7.39 12.60
N GLY A 370 -7.51 7.28 11.75
CA GLY A 370 -7.54 6.50 10.51
C GLY A 370 -6.16 6.31 9.94
N TYR A 371 -6.05 5.66 8.77
CA TYR A 371 -4.77 5.40 8.10
C TYR A 371 -4.64 6.09 6.74
N SER A 372 -5.68 6.78 6.30
CA SER A 372 -5.70 7.58 5.07
C SER A 372 -6.75 8.68 5.17
N PRO A 373 -6.64 9.76 4.36
CA PRO A 373 -7.68 10.79 4.29
C PRO A 373 -9.06 10.23 3.96
N SER A 374 -9.14 9.32 2.98
CA SER A 374 -10.39 8.67 2.58
C SER A 374 -11.00 7.82 3.70
N ALA A 375 -10.16 7.18 4.54
CA ALA A 375 -10.65 6.43 5.69
C ALA A 375 -11.25 7.37 6.76
N LEU A 376 -10.64 8.54 6.99
CA LEU A 376 -11.19 9.56 7.89
C LEU A 376 -12.53 10.09 7.36
N ASP A 377 -12.63 10.40 6.06
CA ASP A 377 -13.87 10.87 5.44
C ASP A 377 -14.98 9.81 5.52
N ALA A 378 -14.64 8.53 5.34
CA ALA A 378 -15.60 7.45 5.45
C ALA A 378 -16.14 7.31 6.88
N LEU A 379 -15.32 7.56 7.90
CA LEU A 379 -15.71 7.46 9.31
C LEU A 379 -16.53 8.65 9.80
N GLU A 380 -16.30 9.87 9.28
CA GLU A 380 -17.10 11.06 9.64
C GLU A 380 -18.57 11.00 9.18
N ASN A 381 -18.86 10.15 8.19
CA ASN A 381 -20.20 10.02 7.62
C ASN A 381 -21.08 8.95 8.32
N HIS A 382 -20.60 8.37 9.44
CA HIS A 382 -21.32 7.44 10.32
C HIS A 382 -21.31 7.94 11.76
#